data_AF-A0A660SS61-F1
#
_entry.id   AF-A0A660SS61-F1
#
_cell.length_a   1.000
_cell.length_b   1.000
_cell.length_c   1.000
_cell.angle_alpha   90.00
_cell.angle_beta   90.00
_cell.angle_gamma   90.00
#
_symmetry.space_group_name_H-M   'P 1'
#
loop_
_entity.id
_entity.type
_entity.pdbx_description
1 polymer ?
#
loop_
_entity_poly.entity_id
_entity_poly.type
_entity_poly.pdbx_seq_one_letter_code
_entity_poly.pdbx_strand_id
1 'polypeptide(L)'
;KVPVDAFGALWLITKDGRSISLEQSAYTDPDSWEGSALYQELCPAHPLVISALKPKHFAEYIVEDSTKVTMPAIFFAELTTPDFNGDSFTGNIGGYYDKMMKHLKYCVTELKGGKGKLTKVVDRSSSAAFNYQVIGRGLYIGASGGRLVFYPMLSREELKKNHYDWAKSASIF
;
A
#
# COMPACT_ATOMS: atom_id res chain seq x y z
N LYS A 1 -15.82 -15.06 -13.13
CA LYS A 1 -14.83 -14.31 -12.32
C LYS A 1 -13.58 -14.12 -13.19
N VAL A 2 -13.01 -12.91 -13.25
CA VAL A 2 -11.76 -12.67 -13.98
C VAL A 2 -10.61 -13.28 -13.17
N PRO A 3 -9.76 -14.15 -13.75
CA PRO A 3 -8.55 -14.62 -13.09
C PRO A 3 -7.63 -13.44 -12.78
N VAL A 4 -7.03 -13.40 -11.59
CA VAL A 4 -6.08 -12.33 -11.20
C VAL A 4 -4.90 -12.28 -12.18
N ASP A 5 -4.47 -13.44 -12.68
CA ASP A 5 -3.34 -13.53 -13.61
C ASP A 5 -3.66 -12.98 -15.01
N ALA A 6 -4.93 -12.64 -15.29
CA ALA A 6 -5.35 -12.01 -16.53
C ALA A 6 -5.23 -10.48 -16.52
N PHE A 7 -4.89 -9.86 -15.37
CA PHE A 7 -4.65 -8.42 -15.33
C PHE A 7 -3.40 -8.06 -16.16
N GLY A 8 -3.49 -7.01 -16.97
CA GLY A 8 -2.33 -6.50 -17.71
C GLY A 8 -1.45 -5.59 -16.85
N ALA A 9 -0.73 -4.68 -17.52
CA ALA A 9 -0.04 -3.59 -16.85
C ALA A 9 -1.02 -2.67 -16.10
N LEU A 10 -0.59 -2.17 -14.95
CA LEU A 10 -1.32 -1.17 -14.16
C LEU A 10 -0.87 0.23 -14.57
N TRP A 11 -1.80 1.09 -14.98
CA TRP A 11 -1.49 2.45 -15.41
C TRP A 11 -1.71 3.46 -14.29
N LEU A 12 -0.69 4.27 -14.00
CA LEU A 12 -0.78 5.38 -13.05
C LEU A 12 -0.83 6.70 -13.80
N ILE A 13 -1.87 7.49 -13.54
CA ILE A 13 -2.18 8.70 -14.31
C ILE A 13 -2.29 9.89 -13.35
N THR A 14 -1.46 10.92 -13.58
CA THR A 14 -1.51 12.18 -12.81
C THR A 14 -2.71 13.03 -13.20
N LYS A 15 -3.05 14.03 -12.38
CA LYS A 15 -4.19 14.94 -12.63
C LYS A 15 -4.09 15.69 -13.97
N ASP A 16 -2.88 15.89 -14.47
CA ASP A 16 -2.61 16.55 -15.74
C ASP A 16 -2.39 15.57 -16.91
N GLY A 17 -2.71 14.29 -16.72
CA GLY A 17 -2.79 13.29 -17.79
C GLY A 17 -1.48 12.58 -18.13
N ARG A 18 -0.38 12.81 -17.40
CA ARG A 18 0.85 12.04 -17.60
C ARG A 18 0.63 10.62 -17.10
N SER A 19 1.13 9.64 -17.85
CA SER A 19 0.93 8.22 -17.56
C SER A 19 2.24 7.45 -17.52
N ILE A 20 2.34 6.51 -16.58
CA ILE A 20 3.32 5.41 -16.61
C ILE A 20 2.60 4.08 -16.47
N SER A 21 3.19 3.01 -16.99
CA SER A 21 2.74 1.64 -16.75
C SER A 21 3.63 0.97 -15.70
N LEU A 22 3.02 0.15 -14.85
CA LEU A 22 3.70 -0.79 -13.97
C LEU A 22 3.39 -2.20 -14.49
N GLU A 23 4.44 -2.93 -14.86
CA GLU A 23 4.35 -4.33 -15.23
C GLU A 23 4.21 -5.22 -13.99
N GLN A 24 3.61 -6.39 -14.15
CA GLN A 24 3.60 -7.37 -13.08
C GLN A 24 5.03 -7.85 -12.78
N SER A 25 5.30 -8.13 -11.51
CA SER A 25 6.56 -8.76 -11.09
C SER A 25 6.31 -9.88 -10.08
N ALA A 26 7.27 -10.79 -9.98
CA ALA A 26 7.27 -11.80 -8.94
C ALA A 26 7.32 -11.11 -7.55
N TYR A 27 6.36 -11.44 -6.70
CA TYR A 27 6.35 -10.93 -5.33
C TYR A 27 7.45 -11.58 -4.50
N THR A 28 8.21 -10.75 -3.80
CA THR A 28 9.08 -11.16 -2.69
C THR A 28 8.64 -10.46 -1.42
N ASP A 29 8.86 -11.11 -0.28
CA ASP A 29 8.72 -10.42 1.00
C ASP A 29 9.71 -9.25 1.10
N PRO A 30 9.38 -8.18 1.85
CA PRO A 30 10.35 -7.14 2.16
C PRO A 30 11.59 -7.74 2.87
N ASP A 31 12.77 -7.24 2.50
CA ASP A 31 14.05 -7.69 3.09
C ASP A 31 14.12 -7.42 4.60
N SER A 32 13.51 -6.32 5.05
CA SER A 32 13.33 -5.97 6.45
C SER A 32 11.85 -5.81 6.80
N TRP A 33 11.48 -6.20 8.02
CA TRP A 33 10.11 -6.08 8.52
C TRP A 33 10.09 -5.43 9.90
N GLU A 34 9.64 -4.17 9.95
CA GLU A 34 9.54 -3.35 11.18
C GLU A 34 8.38 -3.76 12.10
N GLY A 35 7.77 -4.91 11.84
CA GLY A 35 6.64 -5.45 12.57
C GLY A 35 5.29 -4.87 12.15
N SER A 36 5.24 -3.88 11.25
CA SER A 36 4.00 -3.36 10.69
C SER A 36 4.18 -2.61 9.37
N ALA A 37 3.16 -2.64 8.52
CA ALA A 37 3.03 -1.82 7.33
C ALA A 37 1.66 -1.11 7.27
N LEU A 38 1.60 -0.04 6.47
CA LEU A 38 0.39 0.71 6.21
C LEU A 38 -0.16 0.34 4.83
N TYR A 39 -1.42 -0.09 4.77
CA TYR A 39 -2.11 -0.47 3.54
C TYR A 39 -3.31 0.43 3.32
N GLN A 40 -3.39 1.01 2.13
CA GLN A 40 -4.60 1.68 1.66
C GLN A 40 -5.33 0.73 0.73
N GLU A 41 -6.48 0.24 1.16
CA GLU A 41 -7.36 -0.55 0.30
C GLU A 41 -7.95 0.37 -0.79
N LEU A 42 -8.05 -0.15 -2.00
CA LEU A 42 -8.50 0.55 -3.19
C LEU A 42 -9.77 -0.05 -3.77
N CYS A 43 -10.01 -1.34 -3.56
CA CYS A 43 -11.23 -2.01 -3.98
C CYS A 43 -11.38 -3.30 -3.17
N PRO A 44 -12.60 -3.66 -2.74
CA PRO A 44 -13.88 -2.95 -3.00
C PRO A 44 -14.24 -1.90 -1.93
N ALA A 45 -13.52 -1.86 -0.82
CA ALA A 45 -13.58 -0.79 0.17
C ALA A 45 -12.32 0.07 0.09
N HIS A 46 -12.29 1.15 0.88
CA HIS A 46 -11.17 2.08 0.92
C HIS A 46 -10.61 2.39 2.33
N PRO A 47 -10.62 1.47 3.32
CA PRO A 47 -10.01 1.80 4.60
C PRO A 47 -8.48 1.97 4.49
N LEU A 48 -7.95 2.85 5.33
CA LEU A 48 -6.54 2.88 5.68
C LEU A 48 -6.32 1.92 6.85
N VAL A 49 -5.44 0.94 6.68
CA VAL A 49 -5.23 -0.17 7.63
C VAL A 49 -3.76 -0.24 8.00
N ILE A 50 -3.47 -0.30 9.30
CA ILE A 50 -2.15 -0.74 9.76
C ILE A 50 -2.20 -2.24 10.04
N SER A 51 -1.21 -2.98 9.55
CA SER A 51 -1.15 -4.43 9.66
C SER A 51 0.23 -4.92 10.09
N ALA A 52 0.27 -5.97 10.91
CA ALA A 52 1.47 -6.70 11.27
C ALA A 52 1.83 -7.77 10.22
N LEU A 53 0.97 -7.97 9.22
CA LEU A 53 1.12 -8.92 8.13
C LEU A 53 1.81 -8.26 6.94
N LYS A 54 2.69 -9.01 6.29
CA LYS A 54 3.28 -8.65 4.99
C LYS A 54 2.22 -8.68 3.87
N PRO A 55 2.45 -8.04 2.71
CA PRO A 55 1.42 -7.87 1.68
C PRO A 55 0.69 -9.16 1.28
N LYS A 56 1.43 -10.26 1.06
CA LYS A 56 0.82 -11.56 0.72
C LYS A 56 -0.11 -12.08 1.82
N HIS A 57 0.38 -12.10 3.06
CA HIS A 57 -0.41 -12.57 4.21
C HIS A 57 -1.56 -11.63 4.56
N PHE A 58 -1.41 -10.32 4.33
CA PHE A 58 -2.50 -9.36 4.46
C PHE A 58 -3.62 -9.66 3.46
N ALA A 59 -3.26 -9.88 2.18
CA ALA A 59 -4.21 -10.25 1.15
C ALA A 59 -4.93 -11.57 1.49
N GLU A 60 -4.20 -12.60 1.90
CA GLU A 60 -4.76 -13.88 2.37
C GLU A 60 -5.72 -13.65 3.54
N TYR A 61 -5.31 -12.89 4.55
CA TYR A 61 -6.11 -12.60 5.75
C TYR A 61 -7.46 -11.92 5.43
N ILE A 62 -7.50 -11.03 4.44
CA ILE A 62 -8.73 -10.33 4.03
C ILE A 62 -9.63 -11.22 3.15
N VAL A 63 -9.03 -12.08 2.33
CA VAL A 63 -9.74 -12.83 1.28
C VAL A 63 -10.11 -14.25 1.72
N GLU A 64 -9.45 -14.83 2.72
CA GLU A 64 -9.77 -16.15 3.26
C GLU A 64 -10.90 -16.12 4.29
N ASP A 65 -11.67 -17.21 4.30
CA ASP A 65 -12.91 -17.44 5.06
C ASP A 65 -12.70 -17.64 6.58
N SER A 66 -11.58 -17.14 7.10
CA SER A 66 -11.23 -17.20 8.51
C SER A 66 -11.77 -16.00 9.32
N THR A 67 -12.28 -14.97 8.65
CA THR A 67 -12.90 -13.79 9.27
C THR A 67 -14.38 -13.69 8.92
N LYS A 68 -15.21 -13.07 9.78
CA LYS A 68 -16.67 -12.97 9.60
C LYS A 68 -17.13 -12.17 8.36
N VAL A 69 -16.20 -11.54 7.64
CA VAL A 69 -16.46 -10.72 6.46
C VAL A 69 -15.39 -11.05 5.42
N THR A 70 -15.73 -11.92 4.46
CA THR A 70 -14.85 -12.32 3.36
C THR A 70 -15.11 -11.54 2.09
N MET A 71 -14.04 -11.13 1.42
CA MET A 71 -14.09 -10.50 0.09
C MET A 71 -13.51 -11.46 -0.96
N PRO A 72 -14.08 -11.55 -2.18
CA PRO A 72 -13.56 -12.48 -3.20
C PRO A 72 -12.18 -12.08 -3.74
N ALA A 73 -11.83 -10.79 -3.62
CA ALA A 73 -10.55 -10.21 -4.00
C ALA A 73 -10.37 -8.85 -3.30
N ILE A 74 -9.14 -8.39 -3.22
CA ILE A 74 -8.76 -7.07 -2.70
C ILE A 74 -7.73 -6.44 -3.63
N PHE A 75 -7.85 -5.14 -3.89
CA PHE A 75 -6.81 -4.31 -4.50
C PHE A 75 -6.36 -3.30 -3.46
N PHE A 76 -5.05 -3.19 -3.21
CA PHE A 76 -4.52 -2.29 -2.20
C PHE A 76 -3.11 -1.79 -2.56
N ALA A 77 -2.74 -0.64 -2.00
CA ALA A 77 -1.39 -0.08 -2.09
C ALA A 77 -0.68 -0.18 -0.73
N GLU A 78 0.60 -0.51 -0.76
CA GLU A 78 1.46 -0.32 0.41
C GLU A 78 1.92 1.14 0.44
N LEU A 79 1.70 1.80 1.58
CA LEU A 79 2.12 3.17 1.81
C LEU A 79 3.41 3.19 2.64
N THR A 80 4.28 4.14 2.33
CA THR A 80 5.48 4.43 3.11
C THR A 80 5.10 4.83 4.53
N THR A 81 5.44 3.97 5.49
CA THR A 81 5.26 4.25 6.91
C THR A 81 6.20 5.39 7.32
N PRO A 82 5.70 6.51 7.88
CA PRO A 82 6.54 7.56 8.41
C PRO A 82 7.40 7.03 9.55
N ASP A 83 8.62 7.56 9.66
CA ASP A 83 9.40 7.37 10.85
C ASP A 83 8.76 8.20 11.97
N PHE A 84 8.16 7.48 12.91
CA PHE A 84 7.48 8.06 14.04
C PHE A 84 8.44 8.69 15.04
N ASN A 85 9.69 8.24 15.09
CA ASN A 85 10.70 8.75 16.00
C ASN A 85 11.55 9.85 15.35
N GLY A 86 11.60 9.88 14.02
CA GLY A 86 12.34 10.88 13.24
C GLY A 86 13.84 10.59 13.18
N ASP A 87 14.23 9.35 13.41
CA ASP A 87 15.63 8.89 13.44
C ASP A 87 16.18 8.56 12.04
N SER A 88 15.29 8.47 11.04
CA SER A 88 15.56 8.03 9.67
C SER A 88 14.80 8.85 8.63
N PHE A 89 15.39 8.96 7.44
CA PHE A 89 14.78 9.65 6.31
C PHE A 89 13.78 8.75 5.59
N THR A 90 12.51 9.16 5.56
CA THR A 90 11.40 8.40 4.92
C THR A 90 11.10 8.81 3.48
N GLY A 91 11.89 9.71 2.91
CA GLY A 91 11.60 10.29 1.59
C GLY A 91 10.55 11.39 1.64
N ASN A 92 10.05 11.76 0.46
CA ASN A 92 8.99 12.76 0.33
C ASN A 92 7.62 12.11 0.54
N ILE A 93 7.07 12.25 1.75
CA ILE A 93 5.70 11.86 2.09
C ILE A 93 4.71 13.05 2.04
N GLY A 94 5.23 14.27 1.82
CA GLY A 94 4.51 15.53 1.95
C GLY A 94 3.70 15.62 3.25
N GLY A 95 2.59 16.38 3.22
CA GLY A 95 1.71 16.56 4.38
C GLY A 95 0.61 15.50 4.54
N TYR A 96 0.72 14.34 3.89
CA TYR A 96 -0.36 13.33 3.88
C TYR A 96 -0.71 12.85 5.30
N TYR A 97 0.30 12.72 6.16
CA TYR A 97 0.13 12.18 7.51
C TYR A 97 -0.06 13.25 8.60
N ASP A 98 0.09 14.54 8.30
CA ASP A 98 0.16 15.62 9.30
C ASP A 98 -1.02 15.61 10.27
N LYS A 99 -2.24 15.39 9.74
CA LYS A 99 -3.47 15.39 10.53
C LYS A 99 -3.72 14.09 11.30
N MET A 100 -3.08 12.99 10.90
CA MET A 100 -3.31 11.66 11.46
C MET A 100 -2.11 11.07 12.19
N MET A 101 -0.97 11.77 12.26
CA MET A 101 0.29 11.28 12.82
C MET A 101 0.14 10.75 14.26
N LYS A 102 -0.54 11.51 15.12
CA LYS A 102 -0.80 11.10 16.52
C LYS A 102 -1.64 9.82 16.58
N HIS A 103 -2.67 9.72 15.74
CA HIS A 103 -3.55 8.55 15.68
C HIS A 103 -2.81 7.33 15.12
N LEU A 104 -1.98 7.52 14.09
CA LEU A 104 -1.18 6.48 13.48
C LEU A 104 -0.17 5.91 14.48
N LYS A 105 0.55 6.75 15.23
CA LYS A 105 1.43 6.32 16.33
C LYS A 105 0.69 5.47 17.36
N TYR A 106 -0.49 5.92 17.78
CA TYR A 106 -1.33 5.16 18.70
C TYR A 106 -1.74 3.79 18.12
N CYS A 107 -2.11 3.74 16.84
CA CYS A 107 -2.46 2.49 16.17
C CYS A 107 -1.27 1.52 16.10
N VAL A 108 -0.06 2.00 15.81
CA VAL A 108 1.18 1.21 15.83
C VAL A 108 1.41 0.64 17.23
N THR A 109 1.33 1.48 18.26
CA THR A 109 1.53 1.05 19.65
C THR A 109 0.49 0.02 20.09
N GLU A 110 -0.78 0.19 19.73
CA GLU A 110 -1.81 -0.81 20.04
C GLU A 110 -1.60 -2.14 19.31
N LEU A 111 -1.12 -2.08 18.06
CA LEU A 111 -0.82 -3.28 17.29
C LEU A 111 0.36 -4.06 17.91
N LYS A 112 1.42 -3.34 18.34
CA LYS A 112 2.60 -3.93 19.02
C LYS A 112 2.29 -4.37 20.46
N GLY A 113 1.40 -3.68 21.16
CA GLY A 113 1.10 -3.84 22.60
C GLY A 113 0.24 -5.04 22.99
N GLY A 114 -0.24 -5.85 22.03
CA GLY A 114 -0.63 -7.23 22.28
C GLY A 114 -2.07 -7.45 22.80
N LYS A 115 -2.96 -7.83 21.87
CA LYS A 115 -4.14 -8.70 22.12
C LYS A 115 -4.36 -9.72 20.98
N GLY A 116 -3.29 -10.08 20.25
CA GLY A 116 -3.39 -10.96 19.07
C GLY A 116 -4.05 -10.32 17.84
N LYS A 117 -4.18 -8.99 17.79
CA LYS A 117 -4.73 -8.29 16.62
C LYS A 117 -3.66 -8.17 15.52
N LEU A 118 -3.95 -8.69 14.33
CA LEU A 118 -3.06 -8.64 13.17
C LEU A 118 -3.24 -7.37 12.32
N THR A 119 -4.42 -6.75 12.40
CA THR A 119 -4.77 -5.54 11.65
C THR A 119 -5.55 -4.56 12.53
N LYS A 120 -5.47 -3.28 12.19
CA LYS A 120 -6.30 -2.22 12.77
C LYS A 120 -6.63 -1.20 11.68
N VAL A 121 -7.92 -0.94 11.51
CA VAL A 121 -8.37 0.15 10.64
C VAL A 121 -8.06 1.48 11.32
N VAL A 122 -7.27 2.31 10.64
CA VAL A 122 -6.86 3.66 11.04
C VAL A 122 -7.93 4.66 10.61
N ASP A 123 -8.43 4.54 9.38
CA ASP A 123 -9.51 5.36 8.86
C ASP A 123 -10.43 4.52 7.98
N ARG A 124 -11.71 4.42 8.36
CA ARG A 124 -12.73 3.68 7.60
C ARG A 124 -13.30 4.48 6.43
N SER A 125 -13.23 5.81 6.52
CA SER A 125 -13.78 6.75 5.56
C SER A 125 -12.68 7.41 4.72
N SER A 126 -11.48 6.80 4.72
CA SER A 126 -10.37 7.27 3.89
C SER A 126 -10.84 7.31 2.44
N SER A 127 -10.56 8.44 1.77
CA SER A 127 -10.73 8.48 0.32
C SER A 127 -9.66 7.60 -0.31
N ALA A 128 -10.01 6.81 -1.33
CA ALA A 128 -9.02 6.16 -2.19
C ALA A 128 -8.09 7.17 -2.92
N ALA A 129 -8.33 8.47 -2.77
CA ALA A 129 -7.50 9.55 -3.26
C ALA A 129 -6.37 9.88 -2.27
N PHE A 130 -5.15 9.46 -2.61
CA PHE A 130 -3.90 9.87 -1.98
C PHE A 130 -2.84 10.14 -3.05
N ASN A 131 -1.75 10.80 -2.66
CA ASN A 131 -0.68 11.15 -3.61
C ASN A 131 0.23 9.94 -3.88
N TYR A 132 0.69 9.79 -5.13
CA TYR A 132 1.61 8.71 -5.51
C TYR A 132 2.93 8.73 -4.71
N GLN A 133 3.37 9.89 -4.23
CA GLN A 133 4.58 10.04 -3.41
C GLN A 133 4.62 9.19 -2.14
N VAL A 134 3.45 8.80 -1.60
CA VAL A 134 3.38 7.96 -0.40
C VAL A 134 3.30 6.46 -0.70
N ILE A 135 3.27 6.04 -1.98
CA ILE A 135 3.36 4.62 -2.32
C ILE A 135 4.77 4.12 -1.99
N GLY A 136 4.83 3.04 -1.21
CA GLY A 136 6.05 2.33 -0.84
C GLY A 136 6.48 1.37 -1.94
N ARG A 137 6.47 0.07 -1.65
CA ARG A 137 6.93 -0.96 -2.62
C ARG A 137 6.06 -1.09 -3.87
N GLY A 138 4.77 -0.77 -3.78
CA GLY A 138 3.86 -0.87 -4.93
C GLY A 138 2.42 -1.21 -4.56
N LEU A 139 1.73 -1.81 -5.53
CA LEU A 139 0.31 -2.16 -5.43
C LEU A 139 0.10 -3.66 -5.65
N TYR A 140 -0.98 -4.18 -5.07
CA TYR A 140 -1.21 -5.61 -4.96
C TYR A 140 -2.67 -5.96 -5.21
N ILE A 141 -2.91 -7.02 -5.97
CA ILE A 141 -4.24 -7.63 -6.12
C ILE A 141 -4.20 -9.04 -5.53
N GLY A 142 -4.95 -9.24 -4.45
CA GLY A 142 -5.12 -10.55 -3.82
C GLY A 142 -6.45 -11.19 -4.23
N ALA A 143 -6.45 -12.51 -4.42
CA ALA A 143 -7.68 -13.28 -4.62
C ALA A 143 -7.63 -14.65 -3.95
N SER A 144 -8.80 -15.27 -3.77
CA SER A 144 -8.92 -16.56 -3.07
C SER A 144 -8.06 -17.63 -3.73
N GLY A 145 -7.53 -18.52 -2.89
CA GLY A 145 -6.55 -19.55 -3.28
C GLY A 145 -5.10 -19.07 -3.24
N GLY A 146 -4.78 -18.07 -2.42
CA GLY A 146 -3.40 -17.61 -2.18
C GLY A 146 -2.74 -16.89 -3.37
N ARG A 147 -3.54 -16.39 -4.34
CA ARG A 147 -3.01 -15.69 -5.52
C ARG A 147 -2.80 -14.21 -5.23
N LEU A 148 -1.63 -13.71 -5.63
CA LEU A 148 -1.23 -12.32 -5.47
C LEU A 148 -0.57 -11.82 -6.76
N VAL A 149 -1.12 -10.76 -7.33
CA VAL A 149 -0.47 -9.98 -8.38
C VAL A 149 0.22 -8.80 -7.72
N PHE A 150 1.47 -8.53 -8.11
CA PHE A 150 2.28 -7.43 -7.57
C PHE A 150 2.73 -6.50 -8.69
N TYR A 151 2.47 -5.21 -8.50
CA TYR A 151 2.92 -4.10 -9.35
C TYR A 151 3.95 -3.27 -8.57
N PRO A 152 5.26 -3.56 -8.72
CA PRO A 152 6.29 -2.79 -8.03
C PRO A 152 6.27 -1.34 -8.49
N MET A 153 6.43 -0.42 -7.55
CA MET A 153 6.66 0.98 -7.89
C MET A 153 8.04 1.14 -8.54
N LEU A 154 8.13 1.99 -9.56
CA LEU A 154 9.41 2.30 -10.20
C LEU A 154 10.39 2.93 -9.20
N SER A 155 11.67 2.58 -9.30
CA SER A 155 12.69 3.15 -8.43
C SER A 155 12.83 4.66 -8.64
N ARG A 156 13.32 5.39 -7.63
CA ARG A 156 13.62 6.82 -7.78
C ARG A 156 14.59 7.10 -8.91
N GLU A 157 15.56 6.22 -9.14
CA GLU A 157 16.50 6.34 -10.25
C GLU A 157 15.82 6.21 -11.61
N GLU A 158 14.95 5.20 -11.75
CA GLU A 158 14.18 4.96 -12.97
C GLU A 158 13.23 6.13 -13.27
N LEU A 159 12.50 6.59 -12.23
CA LEU A 159 11.64 7.76 -12.33
C LEU A 159 12.41 9.01 -12.75
N LYS A 160 13.59 9.24 -12.18
CA LYS A 160 14.42 10.41 -12.52
C LYS A 160 14.98 10.33 -13.94
N LYS A 161 15.34 9.13 -14.40
CA LYS A 161 15.96 8.92 -15.71
C LYS A 161 14.94 8.94 -16.85
N ASN A 162 13.83 8.22 -16.70
CA ASN A 162 12.92 7.91 -17.80
C ASN A 162 11.51 8.48 -17.62
N HIS A 163 11.13 8.93 -16.42
CA HIS A 163 9.75 9.40 -16.13
C HIS A 163 9.72 10.69 -15.29
N TYR A 164 10.68 11.58 -15.48
CA TYR A 164 10.90 12.72 -14.58
C TYR A 164 9.68 13.65 -14.48
N ASP A 165 9.08 14.00 -15.62
CA ASP A 165 7.91 14.89 -15.66
C ASP A 165 6.68 14.26 -15.00
N TRP A 166 6.50 12.95 -15.16
CA TRP A 166 5.45 12.22 -14.45
C TRP A 166 5.71 12.23 -12.95
N ALA A 167 6.94 11.93 -12.52
CA ALA A 167 7.32 11.87 -11.11
C ALA A 167 7.17 13.23 -10.41
N LYS A 168 7.49 14.33 -11.10
CA LYS A 168 7.26 15.70 -10.62
C LYS A 168 5.76 16.00 -10.49
N SER A 169 4.94 15.63 -11.47
CA SER A 169 3.48 15.82 -11.41
C SER A 169 2.82 14.93 -10.33
N ALA A 170 3.41 13.76 -10.07
CA ALA A 170 3.05 12.83 -9.01
C ALA A 170 3.57 13.25 -7.61
N SER A 171 4.24 14.40 -7.50
CA SER A 171 4.87 14.94 -6.29
C SER A 171 5.93 14.05 -5.65
N ILE A 172 6.56 13.14 -6.40
CA ILE A 172 7.62 12.26 -5.90
C ILE A 172 8.93 13.03 -5.70
N PHE A 173 9.17 14.05 -6.53
CA PHE A 173 10.34 14.93 -6.52
C PHE A 173 9.95 16.38 -6.25
#